data_AF-A8RD35-F1
#
_entry.id   AF-A8RD35-F1
#
_cell.length_a   1.000
_cell.length_b   1.000
_cell.length_c   1.000
_cell.angle_alpha   90.00
_cell.angle_beta   90.00
_cell.angle_gamma   90.00
#
_symmetry.space_group_name_H-M   'P 1'
#
loop_
_entity.id
_entity.type
_entity.pdbx_description
1 polymer ?
#
loop_
_entity_poly.entity_id
_entity_poly.type
_entity_poly.pdbx_seq_one_letter_code
_entity_poly.pdbx_strand_id
1 'polypeptide(L)'
;MEALSVTIEDLTQTAGGIRQENQTLRKCLMEIHVCMNQLTNEWQSPAATTIRERFQSLLPIFDNYEQIIDNYAKFLDTTAATYQDMEQKLNQHADSFR
;
A
#
# COMPACT_ATOMS: atom_id res chain seq x y z
N MET A 1 -18.68 2.57 27.06
CA MET A 1 -17.52 2.70 26.16
C MET A 1 -17.99 2.17 24.83
N GLU A 2 -18.03 3.04 23.82
CA GLU A 2 -18.48 2.66 22.46
C GLU A 2 -17.64 1.47 21.99
N ALA A 3 -18.28 0.32 21.82
CA ALA A 3 -17.64 -0.84 21.25
C ALA A 3 -17.28 -0.46 19.81
N LEU A 4 -15.99 -0.30 19.55
CA LEU A 4 -15.46 -0.10 18.21
C LEU A 4 -15.95 -1.30 17.36
N SER A 5 -16.94 -1.09 16.50
CA SER A 5 -17.52 -2.11 15.61
C SER A 5 -16.59 -2.37 14.41
N VAL A 6 -15.30 -2.47 14.66
CA VAL A 6 -14.28 -2.83 13.67
C VAL A 6 -13.50 -3.98 14.28
N THR A 7 -13.60 -5.14 13.64
CA THR A 7 -12.92 -6.35 14.10
C THR A 7 -11.45 -6.35 13.69
N ILE A 8 -10.63 -7.19 14.35
CA ILE A 8 -9.25 -7.46 13.93
C ILE A 8 -9.22 -7.98 12.48
N GLU A 9 -10.25 -8.75 12.09
CA GLU A 9 -10.41 -9.25 10.72
C GLU A 9 -10.65 -8.11 9.73
N ASP A 10 -11.52 -7.14 10.05
CA ASP A 10 -11.77 -5.97 9.19
C ASP A 10 -10.48 -5.15 8.95
N LEU A 11 -9.65 -4.98 9.98
CA LEU A 11 -8.38 -4.25 9.89
C LEU A 11 -7.38 -4.98 8.98
N THR A 12 -7.22 -6.29 9.18
CA THR A 12 -6.29 -7.10 8.38
C THR A 12 -6.75 -7.23 6.93
N GLN A 13 -8.05 -7.39 6.69
CA GLN A 13 -8.63 -7.42 5.35
C GLN A 13 -8.42 -6.07 4.64
N THR A 14 -8.68 -4.96 5.33
CA THR A 14 -8.48 -3.61 4.77
C THR A 14 -7.01 -3.39 4.42
N ALA A 15 -6.08 -3.74 5.31
CA ALA A 15 -4.65 -3.64 5.06
C ALA A 15 -4.22 -4.48 3.83
N GLY A 16 -4.77 -5.69 3.69
CA GLY A 16 -4.57 -6.54 2.52
C GLY A 16 -5.07 -5.91 1.23
N GLY A 17 -6.28 -5.34 1.24
CA GLY A 17 -6.85 -4.64 0.09
C GLY A 17 -6.01 -3.44 -0.34
N ILE A 18 -5.54 -2.63 0.61
CA ILE A 18 -4.67 -1.48 0.34
C ILE A 18 -3.37 -1.91 -0.34
N ARG A 19 -2.73 -3.00 0.14
CA ARG A 19 -1.52 -3.55 -0.49
C ARG A 19 -1.77 -4.03 -1.91
N GLN A 20 -2.90 -4.71 -2.13
CA GLN A 20 -3.27 -5.20 -3.46
C GLN A 20 -3.46 -4.05 -4.45
N GLU A 21 -4.14 -2.98 -4.06
CA GLU A 21 -4.31 -1.80 -4.91
C GLU A 21 -2.99 -1.07 -5.16
N ASN A 22 -2.14 -0.96 -4.15
CA ASN A 22 -0.81 -0.37 -4.28
C ASN A 22 0.06 -1.13 -5.31
N GLN A 23 0.03 -2.47 -5.25
CA GLN A 23 0.73 -3.32 -6.23
C GLN A 23 0.14 -3.17 -7.64
N THR A 24 -1.18 -3.09 -7.77
CA THR A 24 -1.85 -2.87 -9.06
C THR A 24 -1.44 -1.53 -9.66
N LEU A 25 -1.45 -0.46 -8.86
CA LEU A 25 -1.02 0.88 -9.28
C LEU A 25 0.44 0.87 -9.76
N ARG A 26 1.34 0.29 -8.97
CA ARG A 26 2.75 0.15 -9.32
C ARG A 26 2.94 -0.59 -10.65
N LYS A 27 2.22 -1.69 -10.84
CA LYS A 27 2.26 -2.46 -12.08
C LYS A 27 1.83 -1.62 -13.29
N CYS A 28 0.69 -0.93 -13.21
CA CYS A 28 0.21 -0.05 -14.28
C CYS A 28 1.23 1.04 -14.62
N LEU A 29 1.85 1.67 -13.61
CA LEU A 29 2.87 2.71 -13.83
C LEU A 29 4.12 2.17 -14.53
N MET A 30 4.59 0.97 -14.15
CA MET A 30 5.70 0.31 -14.84
C MET A 30 5.35 -0.07 -16.27
N GLU A 31 4.13 -0.56 -16.53
CA GLU A 31 3.66 -0.88 -17.88
C GLU A 31 3.64 0.36 -18.77
N ILE A 32 3.14 1.49 -18.27
CA ILE A 32 3.19 2.79 -18.97
C ILE A 32 4.65 3.17 -19.27
N HIS A 33 5.53 3.05 -18.28
CA HIS A 33 6.95 3.35 -18.46
C HIS A 33 7.58 2.52 -19.59
N VAL A 34 7.30 1.21 -19.62
CA VAL A 34 7.78 0.29 -20.66
C VAL A 34 7.24 0.68 -22.02
N CYS A 35 5.93 0.92 -22.15
CA CYS A 35 5.31 1.35 -23.41
C CYS A 35 5.92 2.67 -23.94
N MET A 36 6.14 3.65 -23.06
CA MET A 36 6.77 4.92 -23.44
C MET A 36 8.20 4.73 -23.95
N ASN A 37 8.98 3.85 -23.32
CA ASN A 37 10.34 3.56 -23.76
C ASN A 37 10.34 2.77 -25.08
N GLN A 38 9.44 1.82 -25.27
CA GLN A 38 9.32 1.06 -26.52
C GLN A 38 8.98 1.96 -27.71
N LEU A 39 8.03 2.90 -27.53
CA LEU A 39 7.65 3.86 -28.57
C LEU A 39 8.83 4.70 -29.07
N THR A 40 9.85 4.93 -28.25
CA THR A 40 11.02 5.74 -28.65
C THR A 40 11.89 5.09 -29.73
N ASN A 41 11.74 3.78 -29.94
CA ASN A 41 12.39 3.09 -31.06
C ASN A 41 11.70 3.40 -32.40
N GLU A 42 10.40 3.72 -32.37
CA GLU A 42 9.57 3.91 -33.57
C GLU A 42 9.31 5.40 -33.86
N TRP A 43 9.18 6.22 -32.82
CA TRP A 43 8.87 7.65 -32.95
C TRP A 43 9.83 8.51 -32.14
N GLN A 44 10.80 9.10 -32.84
CA GLN A 44 11.75 10.04 -32.26
C GLN A 44 11.37 11.46 -32.66
N SER A 45 10.84 12.23 -31.70
CA SER A 45 10.59 13.66 -31.86
C SER A 45 10.96 14.42 -30.58
N PRO A 46 11.30 15.71 -30.66
CA PRO A 46 11.60 16.52 -29.47
C PRO A 46 10.46 16.51 -28.46
N ALA A 47 9.21 16.56 -28.93
CA ALA A 47 8.03 16.52 -28.08
C ALA A 47 7.89 15.17 -27.33
N ALA A 48 8.11 14.04 -28.02
CA ALA A 48 8.09 12.71 -27.41
C ALA A 48 9.18 12.57 -26.32
N THR A 49 10.39 13.07 -26.60
CA THR A 49 11.49 13.11 -25.62
C THR A 49 11.10 13.91 -24.37
N THR A 50 10.54 15.12 -24.54
CA THR A 50 10.11 15.97 -23.41
C THR A 50 9.05 15.30 -22.55
N ILE A 51 8.05 14.65 -23.15
CA ILE A 51 6.99 13.96 -22.38
C ILE A 51 7.57 12.79 -21.59
N ARG A 52 8.47 12.01 -22.19
CA ARG A 52 9.15 10.89 -21.51
C ARG A 52 9.99 11.36 -20.34
N GLU A 53 10.80 12.41 -20.51
CA GLU A 53 11.62 12.96 -19.43
C GLU A 53 10.75 13.45 -18.27
N ARG A 54 9.61 14.09 -18.57
CA ARG A 54 8.63 14.47 -17.54
C ARG A 54 8.08 13.25 -16.81
N PHE A 55 7.67 12.20 -17.52
CA PHE A 55 7.19 10.98 -16.88
C PHE A 55 8.28 10.33 -16.01
N GLN A 56 9.52 10.27 -16.49
CA GLN A 56 10.67 9.75 -15.73
C GLN A 56 10.92 10.56 -14.46
N SER A 57 10.73 11.88 -14.49
CA SER A 57 10.84 12.73 -13.30
C SER A 57 9.76 12.47 -12.24
N LEU A 58 8.65 11.83 -12.61
CA LEU A 58 7.58 11.43 -11.68
C LEU A 58 7.83 10.08 -11.00
N LEU A 59 8.74 9.24 -11.51
CA LEU A 59 9.03 7.92 -10.94
C LEU A 59 9.36 7.97 -9.43
N PRO A 60 10.23 8.87 -8.95
CA PRO A 60 10.53 8.95 -7.52
C PRO A 60 9.32 9.39 -6.67
N ILE A 61 8.40 10.14 -7.27
CA ILE A 61 7.16 10.57 -6.61
C ILE A 61 6.23 9.36 -6.46
N PHE A 62 6.12 8.52 -7.50
CA PHE A 62 5.36 7.27 -7.44
C PHE A 62 5.92 6.32 -6.38
N ASP A 63 7.25 6.15 -6.31
CA ASP A 63 7.90 5.34 -5.27
C ASP A 63 7.59 5.86 -3.86
N ASN A 64 7.56 7.18 -3.67
CA ASN A 64 7.19 7.79 -2.39
C ASN A 64 5.72 7.48 -2.02
N TYR A 65 4.79 7.66 -2.95
CA TYR A 65 3.38 7.33 -2.71
C TYR A 65 3.17 5.84 -2.43
N GLU A 66 3.89 4.95 -3.13
CA GLU A 66 3.89 3.51 -2.85
C GLU A 66 4.25 3.25 -1.38
N GLN A 67 5.32 3.88 -0.88
CA GLN A 67 5.75 3.74 0.51
C GLN A 67 4.75 4.33 1.51
N ILE A 68 4.15 5.47 1.22
CA ILE A 68 3.13 6.08 2.10
C ILE A 68 1.93 5.13 2.26
N ILE A 69 1.44 4.57 1.15
CA ILE A 69 0.31 3.64 1.15
C ILE A 69 0.66 2.36 1.92
N ASP A 70 1.86 1.81 1.70
CA ASP A 70 2.34 0.63 2.41
C ASP A 70 2.49 0.86 3.92
N ASN A 71 2.98 2.04 4.32
CA ASN A 71 3.08 2.43 5.73
C ASN A 71 1.71 2.49 6.42
N TYR A 72 0.67 2.93 5.72
CA TYR A 72 -0.69 2.91 6.26
C TYR A 72 -1.20 1.47 6.43
N ALA A 73 -0.95 0.58 5.47
CA ALA A 73 -1.29 -0.83 5.61
C ALA A 73 -0.52 -1.50 6.77
N LYS A 74 0.75 -1.12 7.01
CA LYS A 74 1.53 -1.60 8.16
C LYS A 74 0.98 -1.08 9.49
N PHE A 75 0.51 0.16 9.52
CA PHE A 75 -0.14 0.72 10.71
C PHE A 75 -1.37 -0.11 11.09
N LEU A 76 -2.24 -0.44 10.12
CA LEU A 76 -3.42 -1.27 10.36
C LEU A 76 -3.06 -2.67 10.90
N ASP A 77 -2.05 -3.33 10.31
CA ASP A 77 -1.56 -4.63 10.81
C ASP A 77 -1.04 -4.51 12.26
N THR A 78 -0.28 -3.46 12.55
CA THR A 78 0.29 -3.23 13.90
C THR A 78 -0.81 -3.01 14.93
N THR A 79 -1.84 -2.24 14.57
CA THR A 79 -3.02 -2.04 15.39
C THR A 79 -3.75 -3.35 15.65
N ALA A 80 -4.00 -4.15 14.60
CA ALA A 80 -4.65 -5.46 14.70
C ALA A 80 -3.89 -6.42 15.63
N ALA A 81 -2.56 -6.51 15.46
CA ALA A 81 -1.69 -7.33 16.30
C ALA A 81 -1.68 -6.89 17.77
N THR A 82 -1.72 -5.56 18.01
CA THR A 82 -1.76 -5.00 19.37
C THR A 82 -3.07 -5.36 20.08
N TYR A 83 -4.21 -5.28 19.38
CA TYR A 83 -5.50 -5.70 19.93
C TYR A 83 -5.52 -7.19 20.26
N GLN A 84 -4.97 -8.03 19.38
CA GLN A 84 -4.88 -9.47 19.60
C GLN A 84 -4.05 -9.83 20.85
N ASP A 85 -2.89 -9.20 21.04
CA ASP A 85 -2.04 -9.41 22.22
C ASP A 85 -2.74 -8.97 23.51
N MET A 86 -3.44 -7.82 23.47
CA MET A 86 -4.18 -7.33 24.63
C MET A 86 -5.34 -8.26 25.02
N GLU A 87 -6.08 -8.80 24.04
CA GLU A 87 -7.16 -9.75 24.27
C GLU A 87 -6.65 -11.08 24.84
N GLN A 88 -5.51 -11.59 24.35
CA GLN A 88 -4.87 -12.79 24.92
C GLN A 88 -4.48 -12.59 26.38
N LYS A 89 -3.89 -11.44 26.73
CA LYS A 89 -3.53 -11.12 28.12
C LYS A 89 -4.76 -11.01 29.02
N LEU A 90 -5.84 -10.37 28.53
CA LEU A 90 -7.09 -10.28 29.27
C LEU A 90 -7.69 -11.66 29.55
N ASN A 91 -7.69 -12.57 28.56
CA ASN A 91 -8.18 -13.94 28.75
C ASN A 91 -7.32 -14.72 29.76
N GLN A 92 -5.99 -14.61 29.68
CA GLN A 92 -5.09 -15.24 30.67
C GLN A 92 -5.34 -14.72 32.10
N HIS A 93 -5.53 -13.40 32.26
CA HIS A 93 -5.87 -12.84 33.57
C HIS A 93 -7.25 -13.29 34.04
N ALA A 94 -8.26 -13.32 33.17
CA ALA A 94 -9.60 -13.80 33.52
C ALA A 94 -9.59 -15.28 33.97
N ASP A 95 -8.82 -16.13 33.30
CA ASP A 95 -8.62 -17.53 33.70
C ASP A 95 -7.94 -17.66 35.07
N SER A 96 -7.08 -16.70 35.44
CA SER A 96 -6.42 -16.68 36.76
C SER A 96 -7.33 -16.27 37.93
N PHE A 97 -8.49 -15.68 37.65
CA PHE A 97 -9.50 -15.32 38.66
C PHE A 97 -10.51 -16.45 38.95
N ARG A 98 -10.43 -17.57 38.23
CA ARG A 98 -11.24 -18.78 38.47
C ARG A 98 -10.57 -19.72 39.46
#